data_AF-A0A316USD1-F1
#
_entry.id   AF-A0A316USD1-F1
#
_cell.length_a   1.000
_cell.length_b   1.000
_cell.length_c   1.000
_cell.angle_alpha   90.00
_cell.angle_beta   90.00
_cell.angle_gamma   90.00
#
_symmetry.space_group_name_H-M   'P 1'
#
loop_
_entity.id
_entity.type
_entity.pdbx_description
1 polymer ?
#
loop_
_entity_poly.entity_id
_entity_poly.type
_entity_poly.pdbx_seq_one_letter_code
_entity_poly.pdbx_strand_id
1 'polypeptide(L)'
;MKLSSAPILIAIFMAATAAARPAPLEARGGDKHHPAPSPHPHPHPHPEVNHPHPHPDVNHPHPHPEPHHPHPHPEPLHPSHPQARGHPAEAHPHAHPDHPASHPHPKKEHPHPQAHPQPDSKHPQSHPKGEKPKNQHPHPHPAAKHPHPKDHPAPAHPHPHPHPHPHPHPDPHPHPSSTSPTSSGPTTEPTPAPAPSPPTSGQFSYIEVDSTKPAQLLGDNVESDGLFSDSSFVHVVSSGQIWTLTSEMKLLSPNGRILYSGGEGGISSVKPEDSATMDPSAAPYICTVNEASYRGLAILDCTATTPTGNADSFVVCNDGQVQGSEDLCNAFFGGVQTTFTQFTLTAS
;
A
#
# COMPACT_ATOMS: atom_id res chain seq x y z
N MET A 1 -17.05 18.92 54.17
CA MET A 1 -17.31 17.55 53.65
C MET A 1 -16.32 17.32 52.51
N LYS A 2 -15.28 16.50 52.73
CA LYS A 2 -14.23 16.20 51.73
C LYS A 2 -14.59 14.87 51.07
N LEU A 3 -14.95 14.90 49.78
CA LEU A 3 -15.16 13.69 48.98
C LEU A 3 -13.80 13.24 48.42
N SER A 4 -13.33 12.12 48.96
CA SER A 4 -12.15 11.38 48.53
C SER A 4 -12.52 10.58 47.29
N SER A 5 -11.93 10.93 46.14
CA SER A 5 -12.06 10.17 44.90
C SER A 5 -10.98 9.09 44.85
N ALA A 6 -11.39 7.82 44.87
CA ALA A 6 -10.51 6.67 44.67
C ALA A 6 -10.66 6.18 43.22
N PRO A 7 -9.56 5.82 42.52
CA PRO A 7 -9.66 5.27 41.18
C PRO A 7 -10.08 3.80 41.20
N ILE A 8 -11.07 3.46 40.38
CA ILE A 8 -11.55 2.10 40.12
C ILE A 8 -10.58 1.46 39.13
N LEU A 9 -9.82 0.45 39.59
CA LEU A 9 -9.03 -0.45 38.75
C LEU A 9 -9.96 -1.48 38.12
N ILE A 10 -10.23 -1.36 36.81
CA ILE A 10 -10.91 -2.39 36.02
C ILE A 10 -9.84 -3.35 35.49
N ALA A 11 -9.78 -4.55 36.06
CA ALA A 11 -8.99 -5.65 35.54
C ALA A 11 -9.74 -6.30 34.36
N ILE A 12 -9.21 -6.14 33.15
CA ILE A 12 -9.70 -6.82 31.94
C ILE A 12 -9.05 -8.20 31.88
N PHE A 13 -9.86 -9.25 32.00
CA PHE A 13 -9.46 -10.63 31.74
C PHE A 13 -9.37 -10.85 30.22
N MET A 14 -8.16 -11.04 29.70
CA MET A 14 -7.93 -11.57 28.36
C MET A 14 -8.25 -13.07 28.34
N ALA A 15 -9.37 -13.45 27.73
CA ALA A 15 -9.65 -14.84 27.38
C ALA A 15 -8.91 -15.19 26.09
N ALA A 16 -8.04 -16.20 26.15
CA ALA A 16 -7.34 -16.75 25.00
C ALA A 16 -8.32 -17.57 24.14
N THR A 17 -8.64 -17.07 22.94
CA THR A 17 -9.38 -17.84 21.93
C THR A 17 -8.39 -18.59 21.06
N ALA A 18 -8.47 -19.92 21.08
CA ALA A 18 -7.66 -20.82 20.29
C ALA A 18 -7.86 -20.59 18.79
N ALA A 19 -6.77 -20.47 18.04
CA ALA A 19 -6.76 -20.37 16.59
C ALA A 19 -7.26 -21.68 15.95
N ALA A 20 -8.43 -21.63 15.33
CA ALA A 20 -8.88 -22.65 14.40
C ALA A 20 -8.24 -22.39 13.03
N ARG A 21 -7.50 -23.39 12.53
CA ARG A 21 -6.92 -23.40 11.18
C ARG A 21 -8.03 -23.35 10.12
N PRO A 22 -7.96 -22.48 9.10
CA PRO A 22 -8.88 -22.57 7.97
C PRO A 22 -8.55 -23.78 7.09
N ALA A 23 -9.59 -24.56 6.78
CA ALA A 23 -9.56 -25.58 5.75
C ALA A 23 -9.53 -24.92 4.34
N PRO A 24 -8.91 -25.56 3.33
CA PRO A 24 -8.84 -25.00 1.98
C PRO A 24 -10.23 -24.99 1.33
N LEU A 25 -10.69 -23.82 0.92
CA LEU A 25 -11.89 -23.64 0.11
C LEU A 25 -11.63 -24.11 -1.33
N GLU A 26 -12.42 -25.10 -1.75
CA GLU A 26 -12.49 -25.60 -3.11
C GLU A 26 -12.94 -24.50 -4.09
N ALA A 27 -12.27 -24.46 -5.24
CA ALA A 27 -12.55 -23.56 -6.35
C ALA A 27 -13.98 -23.76 -6.88
N ARG A 28 -14.79 -22.71 -6.77
CA ARG A 28 -16.12 -22.64 -7.38
C ARG A 28 -15.96 -22.38 -8.88
N GLY A 29 -16.27 -23.40 -9.68
CA GLY A 29 -16.14 -23.41 -11.14
C GLY A 29 -17.01 -22.36 -11.82
N GLY A 30 -16.41 -21.66 -12.78
CA GLY A 30 -17.10 -20.80 -13.73
C GLY A 30 -17.72 -21.59 -14.88
N ASP A 31 -18.95 -21.21 -15.22
CA ASP A 31 -19.69 -21.67 -16.40
C ASP A 31 -18.91 -21.37 -17.69
N LYS A 32 -18.41 -22.43 -18.33
CA LYS A 32 -17.87 -22.37 -19.69
C LYS A 32 -18.99 -22.69 -20.68
N HIS A 33 -19.48 -21.65 -21.36
CA HIS A 33 -20.25 -21.83 -22.59
C HIS A 33 -19.34 -22.44 -23.67
N HIS A 34 -19.64 -23.68 -24.08
CA HIS A 34 -18.99 -24.35 -25.20
C HIS A 34 -19.46 -23.77 -26.54
N PRO A 35 -18.55 -23.40 -27.47
CA PRO A 35 -18.90 -23.28 -28.88
C PRO A 35 -18.85 -24.64 -29.59
N ALA A 36 -19.73 -24.79 -30.58
CA ALA A 36 -19.95 -25.98 -31.41
C ALA A 36 -18.69 -26.43 -32.19
N PRO A 37 -18.60 -27.72 -32.60
CA PRO A 37 -17.42 -28.27 -33.25
C PRO A 37 -17.32 -27.83 -34.71
N SER A 38 -16.21 -27.20 -35.08
CA SER A 38 -15.81 -26.97 -36.47
C SER A 38 -14.88 -28.09 -36.95
N PRO A 39 -14.94 -28.45 -38.25
CA PRO A 39 -14.34 -29.66 -38.79
C PRO A 39 -12.83 -29.51 -39.02
N HIS A 40 -12.11 -30.61 -38.82
CA HIS A 40 -10.69 -30.75 -39.15
C HIS A 40 -10.41 -30.54 -40.66
N PRO A 41 -9.27 -29.90 -40.98
CA PRO A 41 -8.49 -30.33 -42.12
C PRO A 41 -7.00 -30.57 -41.76
N HIS A 42 -6.55 -31.76 -42.17
CA HIS A 42 -5.24 -32.26 -42.61
C HIS A 42 -3.88 -31.64 -42.15
N PRO A 43 -2.84 -32.49 -41.99
CA PRO A 43 -1.53 -32.08 -41.52
C PRO A 43 -0.68 -31.50 -42.66
N HIS A 44 -0.03 -30.37 -42.41
CA HIS A 44 1.04 -29.83 -43.24
C HIS A 44 2.36 -29.73 -42.45
N PRO A 45 3.50 -29.78 -43.15
CA PRO A 45 4.71 -30.44 -42.67
C PRO A 45 5.60 -29.55 -41.79
N HIS A 46 6.37 -30.27 -40.98
CA HIS A 46 7.48 -29.83 -40.15
C HIS A 46 8.41 -28.81 -40.85
N PRO A 47 8.68 -27.62 -40.26
CA PRO A 47 9.81 -26.82 -40.68
C PRO A 47 11.09 -27.34 -40.03
N GLU A 48 12.10 -27.43 -40.90
CA GLU A 48 13.47 -27.85 -40.71
C GLU A 48 14.17 -27.11 -39.58
N VAL A 49 14.88 -27.90 -38.77
CA VAL A 49 15.87 -27.45 -37.79
C VAL A 49 17.07 -26.88 -38.53
N ASN A 50 17.28 -25.56 -38.46
CA ASN A 50 18.56 -24.95 -38.84
C ASN A 50 19.27 -24.42 -37.59
N HIS A 51 20.19 -25.22 -37.06
CA HIS A 51 21.23 -24.79 -36.14
C HIS A 51 22.42 -24.28 -36.96
N PRO A 52 22.92 -23.06 -36.71
CA PRO A 52 24.33 -22.78 -36.93
C PRO A 52 25.03 -22.62 -35.57
N HIS A 53 25.99 -23.51 -35.34
CA HIS A 53 27.01 -23.40 -34.31
C HIS A 53 28.39 -23.53 -35.01
N PRO A 54 29.50 -23.17 -34.36
CA PRO A 54 30.17 -21.87 -34.42
C PRO A 54 31.55 -21.96 -35.12
N HIS A 55 32.25 -20.84 -35.36
CA HIS A 55 33.73 -20.79 -35.54
C HIS A 55 34.24 -19.32 -35.38
N PRO A 56 35.55 -19.04 -35.21
CA PRO A 56 36.11 -18.57 -33.94
C PRO A 56 37.00 -17.31 -34.08
N ASP A 57 37.58 -16.92 -32.94
CA ASP A 57 38.83 -16.19 -32.75
C ASP A 57 39.18 -15.00 -33.66
N VAL A 58 39.05 -13.79 -33.08
CA VAL A 58 39.95 -12.68 -33.38
C VAL A 58 40.38 -11.99 -32.09
N ASN A 59 41.57 -12.37 -31.63
CA ASN A 59 42.63 -11.59 -30.97
C ASN A 59 42.28 -10.27 -30.24
N HIS A 60 42.55 -10.28 -28.92
CA HIS A 60 43.02 -9.11 -28.14
C HIS A 60 44.50 -8.81 -28.48
N PRO A 61 44.98 -7.54 -28.44
CA PRO A 61 45.38 -6.84 -27.19
C PRO A 61 45.05 -5.31 -27.28
N HIS A 62 45.18 -4.41 -26.30
CA HIS A 62 45.86 -4.28 -25.00
C HIS A 62 45.25 -3.02 -24.29
N PRO A 63 45.60 -2.71 -23.03
CA PRO A 63 44.89 -1.76 -22.16
C PRO A 63 45.36 -0.30 -22.36
N HIS A 64 44.52 0.65 -21.93
CA HIS A 64 44.88 2.07 -21.80
C HIS A 64 44.49 2.57 -20.39
N PRO A 65 45.24 3.51 -19.78
CA PRO A 65 45.62 3.47 -18.37
C PRO A 65 44.72 4.31 -17.45
N GLU A 66 44.89 4.02 -16.16
CA GLU A 66 44.35 4.73 -15.01
C GLU A 66 44.55 6.26 -15.07
N PRO A 67 43.53 7.04 -14.67
CA PRO A 67 43.73 8.38 -14.15
C PRO A 67 44.11 8.30 -12.67
N HIS A 68 45.33 8.73 -12.36
CA HIS A 68 45.78 9.04 -11.02
C HIS A 68 44.82 10.02 -10.32
N HIS A 69 44.17 9.58 -9.26
CA HIS A 69 43.61 10.47 -8.25
C HIS A 69 44.21 10.17 -6.87
N PRO A 70 44.73 11.20 -6.18
CA PRO A 70 45.46 11.00 -4.93
C PRO A 70 44.51 10.63 -3.80
N HIS A 71 44.84 9.55 -3.12
CA HIS A 71 44.32 9.21 -1.80
C HIS A 71 44.60 10.35 -0.80
N PRO A 72 43.60 10.84 -0.05
CA PRO A 72 43.86 11.55 1.18
C PRO A 72 44.33 10.56 2.26
N HIS A 73 45.46 10.91 2.86
CA HIS A 73 46.14 10.25 3.95
C HIS A 73 45.24 10.18 5.21
N PRO A 74 45.21 9.05 5.95
CA PRO A 74 44.57 9.00 7.26
C PRO A 74 45.51 9.63 8.30
N GLU A 75 45.03 10.63 9.04
CA GLU A 75 45.73 11.14 10.23
C GLU A 75 45.52 10.17 11.41
N PRO A 76 46.59 9.83 12.16
CA PRO A 76 46.50 8.91 13.28
C PRO A 76 46.19 9.62 14.62
N LEU A 77 45.26 9.01 15.36
CA LEU A 77 45.18 8.86 16.82
C LEU A 77 45.82 9.95 17.70
N HIS A 78 45.01 10.61 18.54
CA HIS A 78 45.38 10.81 19.94
C HIS A 78 44.15 10.72 20.86
N PRO A 79 44.18 9.84 21.89
CA PRO A 79 43.19 9.78 22.96
C PRO A 79 43.61 10.71 24.11
N SER A 80 42.67 11.45 24.68
CA SER A 80 42.90 12.19 25.93
C SER A 80 41.60 12.28 26.73
N HIS A 81 41.36 11.25 27.53
CA HIS A 81 40.63 11.38 28.78
C HIS A 81 41.66 11.70 29.89
N PRO A 82 41.32 12.53 30.88
CA PRO A 82 41.10 11.93 32.19
C PRO A 82 39.99 12.57 33.05
N GLN A 83 39.28 11.68 33.74
CA GLN A 83 38.85 11.71 35.15
C GLN A 83 38.41 13.01 35.86
N ALA A 84 37.14 12.99 36.26
CA ALA A 84 36.65 12.97 37.65
C ALA A 84 37.16 13.98 38.70
N ARG A 85 36.22 14.82 39.17
CA ARG A 85 36.01 15.31 40.56
C ARG A 85 34.73 16.14 40.53
N GLY A 86 33.63 15.77 41.17
CA GLY A 86 33.42 15.75 42.62
C GLY A 86 32.32 16.78 42.95
N HIS A 87 31.18 16.31 43.47
CA HIS A 87 30.06 17.07 44.06
C HIS A 87 30.53 17.97 45.25
N PRO A 88 29.68 18.79 45.96
CA PRO A 88 28.22 18.95 45.92
C PRO A 88 27.65 20.40 46.07
N ALA A 89 26.31 20.45 46.00
CA ALA A 89 25.33 21.39 46.55
C ALA A 89 25.77 22.68 47.28
N GLU A 90 25.18 23.81 46.86
CA GLU A 90 24.73 24.83 47.81
C GLU A 90 23.45 25.51 47.30
N ALA A 91 22.41 25.45 48.13
CA ALA A 91 21.15 26.14 47.94
C ALA A 91 21.27 27.57 48.45
N HIS A 92 20.75 28.56 47.73
CA HIS A 92 20.09 29.70 48.36
C HIS A 92 19.10 30.37 47.39
N PRO A 93 17.89 30.73 47.87
CA PRO A 93 16.90 31.47 47.10
C PRO A 93 17.13 32.97 47.25
N HIS A 94 17.11 33.72 46.15
CA HIS A 94 16.90 35.16 46.19
C HIS A 94 15.52 35.50 45.64
N ALA A 95 14.61 35.73 46.58
CA ALA A 95 13.43 36.54 46.39
C ALA A 95 13.81 38.02 46.47
N HIS A 96 13.24 38.84 45.57
CA HIS A 96 12.78 40.24 45.68
C HIS A 96 13.00 41.02 44.36
N PRO A 97 12.32 42.16 44.13
CA PRO A 97 10.93 42.54 44.44
C PRO A 97 10.14 42.95 43.18
N ASP A 98 8.83 43.05 43.34
CA ASP A 98 7.95 43.88 42.53
C ASP A 98 8.53 45.26 42.21
N HIS A 99 8.51 45.63 40.93
CA HIS A 99 8.38 47.02 40.51
C HIS A 99 7.40 47.11 39.32
N PRO A 100 6.32 47.90 39.45
CA PRO A 100 5.47 48.26 38.33
C PRO A 100 6.04 49.50 37.65
N ALA A 101 6.25 49.43 36.34
CA ALA A 101 6.43 50.62 35.51
C ALA A 101 5.94 50.35 34.09
N SER A 102 4.70 50.76 33.88
CA SER A 102 4.11 51.22 32.63
C SER A 102 5.12 51.65 31.55
N HIS A 103 5.19 50.89 30.46
CA HIS A 103 5.71 51.38 29.19
C HIS A 103 4.56 51.80 28.27
N PRO A 104 4.62 53.00 27.68
CA PRO A 104 3.61 53.49 26.74
C PRO A 104 3.80 52.85 25.35
N HIS A 105 2.69 52.39 24.77
CA HIS A 105 2.61 51.98 23.37
C HIS A 105 2.96 53.15 22.43
N PRO A 106 3.85 52.99 21.45
CA PRO A 106 3.86 53.85 20.28
C PRO A 106 2.74 53.40 19.34
N LYS A 107 1.68 54.22 19.25
CA LYS A 107 0.73 54.19 18.13
C LYS A 107 1.51 54.40 16.83
N LYS A 108 1.69 53.35 16.03
CA LYS A 108 1.95 53.49 14.60
C LYS A 108 0.60 53.54 13.91
N GLU A 109 0.24 54.75 13.54
CA GLU A 109 -0.80 55.04 12.56
C GLU A 109 -0.39 54.40 11.23
N HIS A 110 -1.16 53.41 10.79
CA HIS A 110 -1.09 52.91 9.43
C HIS A 110 -1.94 53.83 8.53
N PRO A 111 -1.38 54.36 7.43
CA PRO A 111 -2.16 55.10 6.45
C PRO A 111 -3.07 54.16 5.66
N HIS A 112 -4.26 54.67 5.36
CA HIS A 112 -5.27 54.16 4.44
C HIS A 112 -4.73 53.33 3.26
N PRO A 113 -5.34 52.18 2.93
CA PRO A 113 -5.30 51.64 1.58
C PRO A 113 -6.18 52.52 0.67
N GLN A 114 -5.54 53.16 -0.30
CA GLN A 114 -6.20 53.77 -1.45
C GLN A 114 -7.10 52.76 -2.15
N ALA A 115 -8.34 53.18 -2.39
CA ALA A 115 -9.24 52.54 -3.33
C ALA A 115 -8.60 52.53 -4.72
N HIS A 116 -8.28 51.34 -5.23
CA HIS A 116 -8.01 51.15 -6.65
C HIS A 116 -9.33 50.98 -7.42
N PRO A 117 -9.44 51.59 -8.61
CA PRO A 117 -10.68 51.63 -9.39
C PRO A 117 -11.00 50.28 -10.02
N GLN A 118 -12.28 49.92 -9.92
CA GLN A 118 -12.93 48.86 -10.68
C GLN A 118 -12.71 49.06 -12.20
N PRO A 119 -12.28 48.04 -12.95
CA PRO A 119 -12.44 48.08 -14.40
C PRO A 119 -13.87 47.71 -14.78
N ASP A 120 -14.60 48.72 -15.28
CA ASP A 120 -15.88 48.60 -15.98
C ASP A 120 -15.78 47.58 -17.13
N SER A 121 -16.16 46.33 -16.86
CA SER A 121 -16.50 45.36 -17.92
C SER A 121 -17.98 45.51 -18.27
N LYS A 122 -18.25 46.49 -19.14
CA LYS A 122 -19.48 46.52 -19.94
C LYS A 122 -19.37 45.48 -21.04
N HIS A 123 -20.16 44.42 -21.01
CA HIS A 123 -20.72 43.75 -22.19
C HIS A 123 -21.82 42.76 -21.75
N PRO A 124 -22.75 42.36 -22.63
CA PRO A 124 -24.13 42.75 -22.52
C PRO A 124 -25.06 41.57 -22.26
N GLN A 125 -26.14 41.91 -21.60
CA GLN A 125 -27.35 41.14 -21.46
C GLN A 125 -27.92 40.81 -22.86
N SER A 126 -27.87 39.52 -23.24
CA SER A 126 -28.70 38.98 -24.33
C SER A 126 -29.40 37.71 -23.86
N HIS A 127 -30.62 37.89 -23.36
CA HIS A 127 -31.62 36.85 -23.34
C HIS A 127 -32.05 36.52 -24.78
N PRO A 128 -32.35 35.24 -25.05
CA PRO A 128 -33.52 34.94 -25.86
C PRO A 128 -34.61 34.31 -24.99
N LYS A 129 -35.74 35.02 -24.91
CA LYS A 129 -37.07 34.44 -24.70
C LYS A 129 -37.36 33.52 -25.87
N GLY A 130 -37.80 32.29 -25.58
CA GLY A 130 -38.38 31.37 -26.56
C GLY A 130 -38.76 30.09 -25.84
N GLU A 131 -39.91 30.06 -25.17
CA GLU A 131 -41.13 29.39 -25.65
C GLU A 131 -41.35 28.07 -24.89
N LYS A 132 -42.41 28.11 -24.07
CA LYS A 132 -43.05 26.94 -23.49
C LYS A 132 -43.58 26.03 -24.60
N PRO A 133 -43.56 24.71 -24.37
CA PRO A 133 -44.77 23.93 -24.59
C PRO A 133 -45.31 23.50 -23.24
N LYS A 134 -46.51 24.01 -22.93
CA LYS A 134 -47.43 23.30 -22.05
C LYS A 134 -47.75 21.98 -22.75
N ASN A 135 -47.44 20.85 -22.13
CA ASN A 135 -48.30 19.69 -22.32
C ASN A 135 -48.57 19.04 -20.97
N GLN A 136 -49.76 19.36 -20.47
CA GLN A 136 -50.43 18.61 -19.43
C GLN A 136 -50.85 17.29 -20.06
N HIS A 137 -50.54 16.16 -19.43
CA HIS A 137 -51.48 15.04 -19.38
C HIS A 137 -51.16 14.17 -18.16
N PRO A 138 -52.07 14.12 -17.16
CA PRO A 138 -52.04 13.10 -16.14
C PRO A 138 -52.76 11.86 -16.70
N HIS A 139 -52.03 10.76 -16.87
CA HIS A 139 -52.65 9.45 -17.03
C HIS A 139 -52.34 8.59 -15.80
N PRO A 140 -53.36 8.23 -15.01
CA PRO A 140 -53.26 7.14 -14.06
C PRO A 140 -53.42 5.85 -14.86
N HIS A 141 -52.36 5.06 -14.96
CA HIS A 141 -52.49 3.68 -15.44
C HIS A 141 -52.36 2.69 -14.30
N PRO A 142 -53.10 1.57 -14.42
CA PRO A 142 -53.65 0.84 -13.30
C PRO A 142 -52.67 -0.21 -12.79
N ALA A 143 -52.90 -0.64 -11.55
CA ALA A 143 -52.34 -1.83 -10.94
C ALA A 143 -52.32 -3.02 -11.92
N ALA A 144 -51.16 -3.27 -12.52
CA ALA A 144 -50.86 -4.53 -13.18
C ALA A 144 -50.49 -5.54 -12.10
N LYS A 145 -51.44 -6.43 -11.82
CA LYS A 145 -51.25 -7.63 -11.01
C LYS A 145 -50.07 -8.42 -11.58
N HIS A 146 -49.01 -8.57 -10.79
CA HIS A 146 -47.94 -9.51 -11.08
C HIS A 146 -48.53 -10.94 -11.10
N PRO A 147 -48.40 -11.70 -12.18
CA PRO A 147 -48.68 -13.13 -12.16
C PRO A 147 -47.60 -13.83 -11.31
N HIS A 148 -48.09 -14.71 -10.43
CA HIS A 148 -47.30 -15.63 -9.61
C HIS A 148 -46.16 -16.30 -10.40
N PRO A 149 -44.94 -16.39 -9.83
CA PRO A 149 -43.97 -17.37 -10.27
C PRO A 149 -44.54 -18.76 -9.99
N LYS A 150 -44.71 -19.53 -11.07
CA LYS A 150 -45.09 -20.94 -11.02
C LYS A 150 -44.06 -21.71 -10.21
N ASP A 151 -44.56 -22.67 -9.45
CA ASP A 151 -43.82 -23.71 -8.76
C ASP A 151 -42.72 -24.28 -9.67
N HIS A 152 -41.47 -24.02 -9.31
CA HIS A 152 -40.35 -24.72 -9.89
C HIS A 152 -40.34 -26.15 -9.30
N PRO A 153 -40.35 -27.21 -10.13
CA PRO A 153 -40.22 -28.57 -9.64
C PRO A 153 -38.88 -28.74 -8.94
N ALA A 154 -38.90 -29.49 -7.83
CA ALA A 154 -37.75 -29.78 -7.00
C ALA A 154 -36.53 -30.21 -7.83
N PRO A 155 -35.31 -29.73 -7.50
CA PRO A 155 -34.09 -30.19 -8.16
C PRO A 155 -33.95 -31.71 -7.96
N ALA A 156 -33.91 -32.45 -9.06
CA ALA A 156 -33.59 -33.86 -9.05
C ALA A 156 -32.20 -34.04 -8.42
N HIS A 157 -32.14 -34.87 -7.38
CA HIS A 157 -30.93 -35.20 -6.65
C HIS A 157 -29.82 -35.67 -7.63
N PRO A 158 -28.61 -35.08 -7.58
CA PRO A 158 -27.48 -35.63 -8.33
C PRO A 158 -27.14 -37.00 -7.74
N HIS A 159 -27.09 -38.00 -8.61
CA HIS A 159 -26.68 -39.35 -8.26
C HIS A 159 -25.25 -39.35 -7.71
N PRO A 160 -24.95 -40.17 -6.67
CA PRO A 160 -23.60 -40.29 -6.14
C PRO A 160 -22.68 -40.87 -7.22
N HIS A 161 -21.63 -40.12 -7.57
CA HIS A 161 -20.56 -40.63 -8.43
C HIS A 161 -19.82 -41.77 -7.70
N PRO A 162 -19.49 -42.87 -8.39
CA PRO A 162 -18.73 -43.96 -7.82
C PRO A 162 -17.33 -43.49 -7.40
N HIS A 163 -16.95 -43.82 -6.17
CA HIS A 163 -15.63 -43.52 -5.62
C HIS A 163 -14.53 -44.15 -6.48
N PRO A 164 -13.44 -43.41 -6.77
CA PRO A 164 -12.25 -43.98 -7.41
C PRO A 164 -11.68 -45.09 -6.53
N HIS A 165 -11.42 -46.25 -7.13
CA HIS A 165 -10.76 -47.35 -6.43
C HIS A 165 -9.35 -46.94 -5.99
N PRO A 166 -8.92 -47.32 -4.77
CA PRO A 166 -7.57 -47.07 -4.31
C PRO A 166 -6.56 -47.77 -5.22
N HIS A 167 -5.63 -47.00 -5.77
CA HIS A 167 -4.51 -47.55 -6.53
C HIS A 167 -3.60 -48.37 -5.61
N PRO A 168 -3.11 -49.53 -6.06
CA PRO A 168 -2.18 -50.35 -5.30
C PRO A 168 -0.90 -49.57 -5.03
N HIS A 169 -0.48 -49.61 -3.76
CA HIS A 169 0.78 -49.05 -3.29
C HIS A 169 1.94 -49.75 -4.02
N PRO A 170 2.90 -49.03 -4.61
CA PRO A 170 4.10 -49.64 -5.15
C PRO A 170 4.90 -50.30 -4.02
N ASP A 171 5.31 -51.55 -4.27
CA ASP A 171 6.13 -52.34 -3.35
C ASP A 171 7.41 -51.59 -2.94
N PRO A 172 7.83 -51.71 -1.67
CA PRO A 172 9.08 -51.13 -1.20
C PRO A 172 10.25 -51.75 -1.96
N HIS A 173 10.93 -50.93 -2.77
CA HIS A 173 12.17 -51.32 -3.42
C HIS A 173 13.23 -51.66 -2.36
N PRO A 174 13.98 -52.76 -2.54
CA PRO A 174 15.07 -53.14 -1.65
C PRO A 174 16.17 -52.06 -1.67
N HIS A 175 16.50 -51.55 -0.48
CA HIS A 175 17.60 -50.63 -0.28
C HIS A 175 18.92 -51.30 -0.70
N PRO A 176 19.71 -50.71 -1.62
CA PRO A 176 21.05 -51.17 -1.89
C PRO A 176 21.93 -51.00 -0.65
N SER A 177 22.70 -52.04 -0.35
CA SER A 177 23.59 -52.11 0.80
C SER A 177 24.59 -50.96 0.82
N SER A 178 24.73 -50.39 2.01
CA SER A 178 25.68 -49.35 2.39
C SER A 178 27.11 -49.69 1.94
N THR A 179 27.55 -49.08 0.84
CA THR A 179 28.96 -48.89 0.53
C THR A 179 29.45 -47.70 1.33
N SER A 180 30.33 -47.96 2.30
CA SER A 180 30.98 -46.95 3.12
C SER A 180 31.73 -45.95 2.24
N PRO A 181 31.37 -44.65 2.25
CA PRO A 181 32.10 -43.66 1.49
C PRO A 181 33.44 -43.38 2.18
N THR A 182 34.50 -43.50 1.39
CA THR A 182 35.86 -43.10 1.70
C THR A 182 35.86 -41.63 2.09
N SER A 183 36.39 -41.34 3.29
CA SER A 183 36.58 -40.01 3.85
C SER A 183 37.36 -39.11 2.88
N SER A 184 36.62 -38.33 2.09
CA SER A 184 37.16 -37.24 1.28
C SER A 184 37.03 -35.98 2.13
N GLY A 185 38.15 -35.29 2.33
CA GLY A 185 38.26 -34.15 3.24
C GLY A 185 37.20 -33.07 2.98
N PRO A 186 36.93 -32.20 3.98
CA PRO A 186 35.91 -31.17 3.89
C PRO A 186 36.26 -30.23 2.75
N THR A 187 35.63 -30.46 1.60
CA THR A 187 35.62 -29.52 0.50
C THR A 187 34.70 -28.42 0.99
N THR A 188 35.29 -27.30 1.41
CA THR A 188 34.55 -26.09 1.76
C THR A 188 33.85 -25.61 0.50
N GLU A 189 32.64 -26.12 0.28
CA GLU A 189 31.74 -25.60 -0.73
C GLU A 189 31.52 -24.12 -0.40
N PRO A 190 31.86 -23.20 -1.31
CA PRO A 190 31.73 -21.79 -1.03
C PRO A 190 30.26 -21.50 -0.74
N THR A 191 29.95 -21.09 0.49
CA THR A 191 28.62 -20.64 0.87
C THR A 191 28.14 -19.62 -0.16
N PRO A 192 27.01 -19.87 -0.85
CA PRO A 192 26.47 -18.91 -1.81
C PRO A 192 26.36 -17.55 -1.15
N ALA A 193 26.86 -16.50 -1.83
CA ALA A 193 26.71 -15.15 -1.33
C ALA A 193 25.22 -14.90 -1.05
N PRO A 194 24.87 -14.32 0.12
CA PRO A 194 23.48 -14.06 0.44
C PRO A 194 22.82 -13.23 -0.68
N ALA A 195 21.64 -13.67 -1.11
CA ALA A 195 20.89 -12.94 -2.13
C ALA A 195 20.67 -11.49 -1.66
N PRO A 196 20.80 -10.49 -2.55
CA PRO A 196 20.61 -9.10 -2.19
C PRO A 196 19.19 -8.87 -1.66
N SER A 197 19.07 -8.26 -0.48
CA SER A 197 17.76 -7.95 0.11
C SER A 197 16.98 -6.94 -0.75
N PRO A 198 15.65 -7.07 -0.83
CA PRO A 198 14.80 -6.09 -1.49
C PRO A 198 14.87 -4.72 -0.80
N PRO A 199 14.58 -3.61 -1.51
CA PRO A 199 14.67 -2.27 -0.95
C PRO A 199 13.60 -2.04 0.12
N THR A 200 13.97 -1.41 1.23
CA THR A 200 13.03 -0.94 2.26
C THR A 200 12.66 0.54 2.08
N SER A 201 13.23 1.23 1.09
CA SER A 201 12.92 2.61 0.75
C SER A 201 12.98 2.78 -0.76
N GLY A 202 12.05 3.55 -1.33
CA GLY A 202 11.98 3.72 -2.78
C GLY A 202 10.75 4.50 -3.25
N GLN A 203 10.61 4.63 -4.56
CA GLN A 203 9.43 5.22 -5.17
C GLN A 203 8.20 4.36 -4.88
N PHE A 204 7.18 4.97 -4.29
CA PHE A 204 5.93 4.32 -3.94
C PHE A 204 5.01 4.24 -5.16
N SER A 205 4.55 3.03 -5.48
CA SER A 205 3.69 2.78 -6.64
C SER A 205 2.78 1.57 -6.43
N TYR A 206 1.86 1.34 -7.36
CA TYR A 206 1.11 0.10 -7.48
C TYR A 206 1.18 -0.47 -8.91
N ILE A 207 0.92 -1.76 -9.03
CA ILE A 207 0.79 -2.46 -10.30
C ILE A 207 -0.68 -2.90 -10.43
N GLU A 208 -1.30 -2.57 -11.55
CA GLU A 208 -2.65 -3.04 -11.84
C GLU A 208 -2.67 -4.57 -12.01
N VAL A 209 -3.78 -5.20 -11.64
CA VAL A 209 -3.94 -6.67 -11.76
C VAL A 209 -3.66 -7.17 -13.19
N ASP A 210 -3.94 -6.35 -14.21
CA ASP A 210 -3.71 -6.72 -15.61
C ASP A 210 -2.21 -6.70 -16.01
N SER A 211 -1.28 -6.17 -15.19
CA SER A 211 0.18 -6.14 -15.41
C SER A 211 0.71 -5.57 -16.75
N THR A 212 -0.16 -5.26 -17.70
CA THR A 212 0.18 -4.72 -19.03
C THR A 212 0.50 -3.23 -18.97
N LYS A 213 0.02 -2.55 -17.94
CA LYS A 213 0.27 -1.12 -17.72
C LYS A 213 1.50 -0.92 -16.83
N PRO A 214 2.29 0.14 -17.09
CA PRO A 214 3.38 0.51 -16.21
C PRO A 214 2.85 0.81 -14.81
N ALA A 215 3.69 0.56 -13.80
CA ALA A 215 3.38 0.92 -12.42
C ALA A 215 3.06 2.42 -12.34
N GLN A 216 1.99 2.76 -11.62
CA GLN A 216 1.60 4.14 -11.41
C GLN A 216 2.09 4.62 -10.03
N LEU A 217 2.62 5.83 -9.99
CA LEU A 217 3.22 6.40 -8.80
C LEU A 217 2.15 6.90 -7.83
N LEU A 218 2.37 6.65 -6.55
CA LEU A 218 1.52 7.07 -5.45
C LEU A 218 2.24 8.08 -4.57
N GLY A 219 1.47 8.98 -3.97
CA GLY A 219 2.02 10.01 -3.12
C GLY A 219 1.01 10.57 -2.13
N ASP A 220 1.56 11.16 -1.09
CA ASP A 220 0.87 11.97 -0.09
C ASP A 220 0.67 13.39 -0.65
N ASN A 221 -0.54 13.96 -0.53
CA ASN A 221 -0.92 15.25 -1.11
C ASN A 221 -1.10 16.33 -0.02
N VAL A 222 -0.01 16.66 0.67
CA VAL A 222 -0.02 17.66 1.77
C VAL A 222 -0.45 19.06 1.31
N GLU A 223 -0.29 19.41 0.03
CA GLU A 223 -0.64 20.75 -0.46
C GLU A 223 -2.16 21.00 -0.48
N SER A 224 -2.96 19.94 -0.56
CA SER A 224 -4.42 20.05 -0.57
C SER A 224 -5.04 20.10 0.82
N ASP A 225 -4.24 19.82 1.85
CA ASP A 225 -4.70 19.78 3.23
C ASP A 225 -4.57 21.18 3.82
N GLY A 226 -5.72 21.85 3.96
CA GLY A 226 -5.79 23.13 4.66
C GLY A 226 -5.18 23.06 6.06
N LEU A 227 -5.13 24.22 6.74
CA LEU A 227 -4.46 24.47 8.03
C LEU A 227 -4.79 23.55 9.22
N PHE A 228 -5.60 22.49 9.05
CA PHE A 228 -6.18 21.70 10.13
C PHE A 228 -6.20 20.18 9.89
N SER A 229 -5.60 19.63 8.83
CA SER A 229 -5.63 18.19 8.59
C SER A 229 -4.32 17.50 8.99
N ASP A 230 -4.34 16.84 10.15
CA ASP A 230 -3.28 15.90 10.58
C ASP A 230 -3.29 14.58 9.78
N SER A 231 -4.20 14.46 8.81
CA SER A 231 -4.26 13.43 7.78
C SER A 231 -4.10 14.02 6.37
N SER A 232 -3.59 13.22 5.43
CA SER A 232 -3.59 13.50 4.00
C SER A 232 -4.11 12.30 3.22
N PHE A 233 -4.74 12.51 2.07
CA PHE A 233 -5.14 11.42 1.19
C PHE A 233 -3.96 10.94 0.33
N VAL A 234 -3.98 9.66 -0.01
CA VAL A 234 -3.03 9.09 -0.97
C VAL A 234 -3.61 9.20 -2.38
N HIS A 235 -2.84 9.72 -3.32
CA HIS A 235 -3.26 9.92 -4.71
C HIS A 235 -2.26 9.33 -5.70
N VAL A 236 -2.72 9.11 -6.93
CA VAL A 236 -1.84 8.97 -8.09
C VAL A 236 -1.15 10.29 -8.36
N VAL A 237 0.18 10.26 -8.43
CA VAL A 237 1.02 11.46 -8.63
C VAL A 237 1.87 11.33 -9.88
N SER A 238 2.27 12.46 -10.46
CA SER A 238 3.15 12.48 -11.64
C SER A 238 4.64 12.33 -11.31
N SER A 239 5.03 12.53 -10.04
CA SER A 239 6.42 12.46 -9.57
C SER A 239 6.53 11.51 -8.39
N GLY A 240 7.50 10.60 -8.45
CA GLY A 240 7.67 9.57 -7.44
C GLY A 240 8.10 10.16 -6.10
N GLN A 241 7.38 9.80 -5.05
CA GLN A 241 7.76 10.13 -3.67
C GLN A 241 8.50 8.94 -3.05
N ILE A 242 9.51 9.22 -2.23
CA ILE A 242 10.29 8.18 -1.54
C ILE A 242 9.59 7.81 -0.24
N TRP A 243 9.04 6.61 -0.20
CA TRP A 243 8.44 6.04 1.01
C TRP A 243 9.38 5.00 1.61
N THR A 244 9.27 4.80 2.92
CA THR A 244 10.12 3.88 3.67
C THR A 244 9.28 2.89 4.46
N LEU A 245 9.58 1.60 4.33
CA LEU A 245 9.03 0.55 5.17
C LEU A 245 9.82 0.51 6.50
N THR A 246 9.15 0.82 7.61
CA THR A 246 9.77 0.86 8.93
C THR A 246 10.05 -0.54 9.49
N SER A 247 10.78 -0.63 10.60
CA SER A 247 11.00 -1.88 11.35
C SER A 247 9.71 -2.51 11.87
N GLU A 248 8.67 -1.71 12.07
CA GLU A 248 7.32 -2.15 12.46
C GLU A 248 6.47 -2.53 11.25
N MET A 249 7.08 -2.63 10.06
CA MET A 249 6.43 -3.01 8.82
C MET A 249 5.35 -2.00 8.39
N LYS A 250 5.51 -0.71 8.73
CA LYS A 250 4.59 0.37 8.34
C LYS A 250 5.18 1.19 7.20
N LEU A 251 4.34 1.69 6.31
CA LEU A 251 4.76 2.59 5.23
C LEU A 251 4.77 4.04 5.72
N LEU A 252 5.97 4.65 5.73
CA LEU A 252 6.22 6.03 6.13
C LEU A 252 6.44 6.90 4.89
N SER A 253 5.62 7.95 4.74
CA SER A 253 5.71 8.94 3.68
C SER A 253 6.91 9.87 3.88
N PRO A 254 7.35 10.62 2.85
CA PRO A 254 8.42 11.62 2.99
C PRO A 254 8.14 12.68 4.08
N ASN A 255 6.87 12.88 4.41
CA ASN A 255 6.42 13.85 5.42
C ASN A 255 6.32 13.25 6.83
N GLY A 256 6.83 12.03 7.03
CA GLY A 256 6.80 11.35 8.33
C GLY A 256 5.42 10.83 8.71
N ARG A 257 4.52 10.61 7.75
CA ARG A 257 3.16 10.10 7.98
C ARG A 257 3.06 8.62 7.67
N ILE A 258 2.30 7.88 8.46
CA ILE A 258 2.06 6.43 8.28
C ILE A 258 0.78 6.22 7.48
N LEU A 259 0.74 5.19 6.62
CA LEU A 259 -0.47 4.79 5.90
C LEU A 259 -1.52 4.12 6.83
N TYR A 260 -2.76 4.60 6.81
CA TYR A 260 -3.91 4.11 7.59
C TYR A 260 -5.11 3.80 6.70
N SER A 261 -5.88 2.79 7.13
CA SER A 261 -7.27 2.60 6.73
C SER A 261 -8.17 3.29 7.75
N GLY A 262 -9.09 4.13 7.30
CA GLY A 262 -10.24 4.60 8.07
C GLY A 262 -11.35 3.55 8.10
N GLY A 263 -12.25 3.61 9.09
CA GLY A 263 -13.29 2.59 9.28
C GLY A 263 -14.29 2.44 8.15
N GLU A 264 -14.50 3.50 7.35
CA GLU A 264 -15.36 3.47 6.16
C GLU A 264 -14.62 2.99 4.89
N GLY A 265 -13.36 2.53 5.04
CA GLY A 265 -12.52 2.11 3.92
C GLY A 265 -11.75 3.27 3.28
N GLY A 266 -11.71 4.44 3.92
CA GLY A 266 -10.89 5.57 3.45
C GLY A 266 -9.40 5.29 3.63
N ILE A 267 -8.53 5.72 2.71
CA ILE A 267 -7.08 5.59 2.90
C ILE A 267 -6.45 6.96 3.08
N SER A 268 -5.63 7.09 4.12
CA SER A 268 -4.94 8.33 4.44
C SER A 268 -3.55 8.09 5.03
N SER A 269 -2.67 9.07 4.92
CA SER A 269 -1.41 9.14 5.65
C SER A 269 -1.60 10.04 6.88
N VAL A 270 -1.11 9.62 8.04
CA VAL A 270 -1.36 10.30 9.32
C VAL A 270 -0.08 10.39 10.12
N LYS A 271 0.15 11.50 10.81
CA LYS A 271 1.30 11.61 11.71
C LYS A 271 1.18 10.62 12.87
N PRO A 272 2.27 9.94 13.27
CA PRO A 272 2.25 8.99 14.37
C PRO A 272 1.71 9.58 15.69
N GLU A 273 2.04 10.83 16.00
CA GLU A 273 1.59 11.55 17.19
C GLU A 273 0.07 11.78 17.25
N ASP A 274 -0.56 11.91 16.08
CA ASP A 274 -1.99 12.20 15.94
C ASP A 274 -2.82 10.91 15.80
N SER A 275 -2.18 9.74 15.79
CA SER A 275 -2.88 8.45 15.71
C SER A 275 -3.89 8.23 16.85
N ALA A 276 -3.68 8.86 18.01
CA ALA A 276 -4.58 8.78 19.16
C ALA A 276 -5.89 9.58 18.99
N THR A 277 -5.92 10.57 18.08
CA THR A 277 -7.11 11.38 17.80
C THR A 277 -7.93 10.84 16.63
N MET A 278 -7.40 9.83 15.93
CA MET A 278 -8.13 9.17 14.85
C MET A 278 -9.38 8.46 15.36
N ASP A 279 -10.32 8.27 14.42
CA ASP A 279 -11.45 7.39 14.63
C ASP A 279 -10.97 6.04 15.20
N PRO A 280 -11.56 5.50 16.28
CA PRO A 280 -11.18 4.22 16.87
C PRO A 280 -11.31 3.03 15.90
N SER A 281 -11.98 3.22 14.76
CA SER A 281 -12.04 2.24 13.67
C SER A 281 -10.86 2.28 12.72
N ALA A 282 -10.01 3.31 12.80
CA ALA A 282 -8.83 3.43 11.97
C ALA A 282 -7.73 2.46 12.41
N ALA A 283 -7.02 1.88 11.44
CA ALA A 283 -5.92 0.97 11.69
C ALA A 283 -4.75 1.24 10.73
N PRO A 284 -3.50 1.18 11.20
CA PRO A 284 -2.35 1.32 10.31
C PRO A 284 -2.23 0.10 9.40
N TYR A 285 -1.78 0.32 8.17
CA TYR A 285 -1.39 -0.79 7.30
C TYR A 285 -0.06 -1.40 7.77
N ILE A 286 -0.07 -2.73 7.91
CA ILE A 286 1.11 -3.55 8.16
C ILE A 286 1.46 -4.27 6.86
N CYS A 287 2.68 -4.06 6.37
CA CYS A 287 3.12 -4.46 5.04
C CYS A 287 4.27 -5.46 5.12
N THR A 288 4.11 -6.64 4.54
CA THR A 288 5.20 -7.62 4.41
C THR A 288 5.81 -7.60 3.03
N VAL A 289 7.13 -7.80 2.94
CA VAL A 289 7.82 -7.92 1.66
C VAL A 289 7.55 -9.31 1.09
N ASN A 290 6.94 -9.36 -0.09
CA ASN A 290 6.57 -10.59 -0.79
C ASN A 290 7.81 -11.31 -1.35
N GLU A 291 7.75 -12.64 -1.46
CA GLU A 291 8.83 -13.49 -2.00
C GLU A 291 9.20 -13.18 -3.47
N ALA A 292 8.27 -12.58 -4.23
CA ALA A 292 8.52 -12.12 -5.60
C ALA A 292 9.39 -10.85 -5.69
N SER A 293 9.73 -10.25 -4.55
CA SER A 293 10.59 -9.07 -4.48
C SER A 293 12.03 -9.38 -4.91
N TYR A 294 12.71 -8.38 -5.47
CA TYR A 294 14.11 -8.49 -5.89
C TYR A 294 14.89 -7.20 -5.60
N ARG A 295 16.20 -7.20 -5.88
CA ARG A 295 17.13 -6.11 -5.50
C ARG A 295 16.67 -4.68 -5.86
N GLY A 296 15.87 -4.51 -6.90
CA GLY A 296 15.39 -3.20 -7.35
C GLY A 296 13.92 -2.89 -7.02
N LEU A 297 13.16 -3.89 -6.54
CA LEU A 297 11.72 -3.78 -6.34
C LEU A 297 11.28 -4.60 -5.13
N ALA A 298 10.70 -3.94 -4.14
CA ALA A 298 9.94 -4.62 -3.10
C ALA A 298 8.46 -4.62 -3.48
N ILE A 299 7.86 -5.81 -3.52
CA ILE A 299 6.42 -6.00 -3.64
C ILE A 299 5.89 -6.16 -2.21
N LEU A 300 4.87 -5.39 -1.86
CA LEU A 300 4.36 -5.29 -0.50
C LEU A 300 2.93 -5.80 -0.41
N ASP A 301 2.72 -6.81 0.42
CA ASP A 301 1.40 -7.26 0.85
C ASP A 301 1.01 -6.48 2.11
N CYS A 302 0.08 -5.53 1.98
CA CYS A 302 -0.32 -4.65 3.07
C CYS A 302 -1.73 -4.96 3.55
N THR A 303 -1.90 -5.08 4.86
CA THR A 303 -3.20 -5.32 5.48
C THR A 303 -3.40 -4.39 6.67
N ALA A 304 -4.59 -3.82 6.79
CA ALA A 304 -5.06 -3.13 7.98
C ALA A 304 -6.19 -3.94 8.62
N THR A 305 -6.12 -4.21 9.93
CA THR A 305 -7.19 -4.88 10.68
C THR A 305 -8.02 -3.84 11.42
N THR A 306 -9.21 -3.57 10.91
CA THR A 306 -10.18 -2.63 11.48
C THR A 306 -11.28 -3.39 12.24
N PRO A 307 -12.14 -2.73 13.03
CA PRO A 307 -13.29 -3.38 13.67
C PRO A 307 -14.30 -3.99 12.69
N THR A 308 -14.35 -3.52 11.44
CA THR A 308 -15.26 -4.02 10.40
C THR A 308 -14.67 -5.16 9.59
N GLY A 309 -13.35 -5.37 9.63
CA GLY A 309 -12.66 -6.45 8.94
C GLY A 309 -11.22 -6.12 8.56
N ASN A 310 -10.63 -6.99 7.74
CA ASN A 310 -9.33 -6.74 7.14
C ASN A 310 -9.50 -5.96 5.84
N ALA A 311 -8.67 -4.94 5.64
CA ALA A 311 -8.53 -4.21 4.40
C ALA A 311 -7.16 -4.54 3.79
N ASP A 312 -7.16 -5.27 2.68
CA ASP A 312 -5.98 -5.72 1.92
C ASP A 312 -6.16 -5.51 0.39
N SER A 313 -7.24 -4.82 0.01
CA SER A 313 -7.51 -4.42 -1.36
C SER A 313 -7.65 -2.92 -1.45
N PHE A 314 -7.28 -2.40 -2.61
CA PHE A 314 -7.15 -0.98 -2.88
C PHE A 314 -7.79 -0.67 -4.21
N VAL A 315 -8.33 0.53 -4.30
CA VAL A 315 -8.98 1.05 -5.50
C VAL A 315 -8.45 2.44 -5.79
N VAL A 316 -8.25 2.76 -7.06
CA VAL A 316 -8.02 4.14 -7.50
C VAL A 316 -9.35 4.65 -8.05
N CYS A 317 -9.85 5.75 -7.49
CA CYS A 317 -11.06 6.41 -7.96
C CYS A 317 -10.78 7.24 -9.22
N ASN A 318 -11.85 7.69 -9.92
CA ASN A 318 -11.70 8.48 -11.15
C ASN A 318 -11.02 9.85 -10.96
N ASP A 319 -10.95 10.37 -9.74
CA ASP A 319 -10.21 11.59 -9.39
C ASP A 319 -8.74 11.32 -9.00
N GLY A 320 -8.30 10.05 -9.04
CA GLY A 320 -6.96 9.62 -8.69
C GLY A 320 -6.73 9.36 -7.20
N GLN A 321 -7.75 9.51 -6.33
CA GLN A 321 -7.62 9.11 -4.92
C GLN A 321 -7.53 7.59 -4.77
N VAL A 322 -6.70 7.14 -3.85
CA VAL A 322 -6.63 5.73 -3.45
C VAL A 322 -7.57 5.52 -2.26
N GLN A 323 -8.44 4.52 -2.36
CA GLN A 323 -9.36 4.11 -1.29
C GLN A 323 -9.24 2.59 -1.05
N GLY A 324 -9.77 2.12 0.08
CA GLY A 324 -9.84 0.71 0.45
C GLY A 324 -11.16 0.04 0.06
N SER A 325 -12.12 0.78 -0.51
CA SER A 325 -13.41 0.24 -0.97
C SER A 325 -13.93 0.95 -2.23
N GLU A 326 -14.49 0.16 -3.16
CA GLU A 326 -15.18 0.66 -4.36
C GLU A 326 -16.39 1.53 -4.02
N ASP A 327 -17.05 1.28 -2.88
CA ASP A 327 -18.27 2.00 -2.48
C ASP A 327 -18.00 3.50 -2.30
N LEU A 328 -16.84 3.86 -1.72
CA LEU A 328 -16.44 5.25 -1.58
C LEU A 328 -16.18 5.92 -2.93
N CYS A 329 -15.51 5.21 -3.85
CA CYS A 329 -15.29 5.71 -5.21
C CYS A 329 -16.60 5.96 -5.95
N ASN A 330 -17.56 5.03 -5.86
CA ASN A 330 -18.86 5.15 -6.51
C ASN A 330 -19.72 6.25 -5.88
N ALA A 331 -19.67 6.41 -4.56
CA ALA A 331 -20.47 7.39 -3.84
C ALA A 331 -19.96 8.83 -4.01
N PHE A 332 -18.63 9.05 -4.00
CA PHE A 332 -18.05 10.39 -3.91
C PHE A 332 -17.20 10.81 -5.10
N PHE A 333 -16.61 9.86 -5.82
CA PHE A 333 -15.54 10.15 -6.79
C PHE A 333 -15.88 9.74 -8.22
N GLY A 334 -17.17 9.46 -8.49
CA GLY A 334 -17.66 9.18 -9.84
C GLY A 334 -17.23 7.83 -10.40
N GLY A 335 -16.79 6.89 -9.56
CA GLY A 335 -16.50 5.52 -9.93
C GLY A 335 -15.03 5.10 -9.74
N VAL A 336 -14.78 3.83 -10.04
CA VAL A 336 -13.48 3.16 -9.89
C VAL A 336 -12.74 3.19 -11.23
N GLN A 337 -11.47 3.61 -11.20
CA GLN A 337 -10.56 3.56 -12.33
C GLN A 337 -9.88 2.18 -12.43
N THR A 338 -9.35 1.68 -11.32
CA THR A 338 -8.69 0.38 -11.24
C THR A 338 -8.67 -0.16 -9.80
N THR A 339 -8.46 -1.46 -9.67
CA THR A 339 -8.26 -2.15 -8.39
C THR A 339 -6.89 -2.82 -8.34
N PHE A 340 -6.34 -2.97 -7.14
CA PHE A 340 -5.05 -3.63 -6.91
C PHE A 340 -4.96 -4.13 -5.46
N THR A 341 -4.01 -5.03 -5.18
CA THR A 341 -3.84 -5.65 -3.85
C THR A 341 -2.43 -5.48 -3.26
N GLN A 342 -1.49 -4.99 -4.07
CA GLN A 342 -0.09 -4.89 -3.68
C GLN A 342 0.45 -3.50 -3.97
N PHE A 343 1.23 -2.99 -3.02
CA PHE A 343 2.06 -1.82 -3.25
C PHE A 343 3.47 -2.24 -3.67
N THR A 344 4.24 -1.27 -4.16
CA THR A 344 5.63 -1.48 -4.54
C THR A 344 6.52 -0.33 -4.06
N LEU A 345 7.76 -0.67 -3.72
CA LEU A 345 8.86 0.28 -3.53
C LEU A 345 9.96 -0.02 -4.54
N THR A 346 10.21 0.91 -5.45
CA THR A 346 11.29 0.79 -6.44
C THR A 346 12.51 1.57 -5.99
N ALA A 347 13.69 0.93 -5.94
CA ALA A 347 14.93 1.59 -5.56
C ALA A 347 15.24 2.79 -6.48
N SER A 348 15.52 3.95 -5.89
CA SER A 348 15.79 5.21 -6.61
C SER A 348 17.26 5.43 -6.95
#